data_AF-A0A730WUH8-F1
#
_entry.id   AF-A0A730WUH8-F1
#
_cell.length_a   1.000
_cell.length_b   1.000
_cell.length_c   1.000
_cell.angle_alpha   90.00
_cell.angle_beta   90.00
_cell.angle_gamma   90.00
#
_symmetry.space_group_name_H-M   'P 1'
#
loop_
_entity.id
_entity.type
_entity.pdbx_description
1 polymer ?
#
loop_
_entity_poly.entity_id
_entity_poly.type
_entity_poly.pdbx_seq_one_letter_code
_entity_poly.pdbx_strand_id
1 'polypeptide(L)' 'MAKAPRKTAEFIDTAGNETDTVNPNVVTLDKPIKRAGQTIDKVTLIEPNAGTLRGVSLAAVAQSEVDALIKVLPR' A
#
# COMPACT_ATOMS: atom_id res chain seq x y z
N MET A 1 1.16 35.63 -14.93
CA MET A 1 -0.21 35.10 -15.12
C MET A 1 -0.06 33.63 -15.51
N ALA A 2 -0.55 32.59 -14.84
CA ALA A 2 -1.16 32.40 -13.54
C ALA A 2 -0.63 31.03 -13.06
N LYS A 3 -0.03 30.96 -11.88
CA LYS A 3 0.42 29.69 -11.29
C LYS A 3 -0.85 29.00 -10.78
N ALA A 4 -1.21 27.86 -11.38
CA ALA A 4 -2.40 27.11 -11.02
C ALA A 4 -2.42 26.82 -9.50
N PRO A 5 -3.59 26.96 -8.84
CA PRO A 5 -3.68 26.86 -7.39
C PRO A 5 -3.35 25.44 -6.95
N ARG A 6 -2.44 25.32 -5.98
CA ARG A 6 -2.13 24.05 -5.31
C ARG A 6 -3.42 23.56 -4.67
N LYS A 7 -3.85 22.36 -5.05
CA LYS A 7 -4.98 21.66 -4.42
C LYS A 7 -4.70 21.56 -2.92
N THR A 8 -5.53 22.21 -2.13
CA THR A 8 -5.47 22.26 -0.67
C THR A 8 -5.38 20.84 -0.11
N ALA A 9 -4.40 20.58 0.74
CA ALA A 9 -4.30 19.34 1.49
C ALA A 9 -5.45 19.31 2.50
N GLU A 10 -6.43 18.44 2.25
CA GLU A 10 -7.40 18.03 3.25
C GLU A 10 -6.71 16.94 4.09
N PHE A 11 -6.81 17.04 5.42
CA PHE A 11 -6.25 16.15 6.46
C PHE A 11 -4.89 16.59 7.06
N ILE A 12 -5.00 17.18 8.25
CA ILE A 12 -3.92 17.47 9.19
C ILE A 12 -3.77 16.30 10.19
N ASP A 13 -2.53 15.92 10.51
CA ASP A 13 -2.27 15.14 11.74
C ASP A 13 -2.42 16.06 12.96
N THR A 14 -2.77 15.48 14.11
CA THR A 14 -3.03 16.11 15.41
C THR A 14 -1.86 16.99 15.89
N ALA A 15 -0.66 16.86 15.31
CA ALA A 15 0.53 17.65 15.64
C ALA A 15 0.90 18.76 14.63
N GLY A 16 0.11 18.99 13.56
CA GLY A 16 0.22 20.20 12.73
C GLY A 16 1.49 20.37 11.88
N ASN A 17 2.25 19.29 11.59
CA ASN A 17 3.40 19.37 10.69
C ASN A 17 3.01 19.12 9.22
N GLU A 18 3.51 20.00 8.34
CA GLU A 18 3.39 19.87 6.88
C GLU A 18 4.32 18.73 6.42
N THR A 19 3.72 17.60 6.02
CA THR A 19 4.46 16.44 5.53
C THR A 19 4.41 16.42 4.01
N ASP A 20 5.57 16.53 3.38
CA ASP A 20 5.75 16.43 1.94
C ASP A 20 5.08 15.14 1.40
N THR A 21 3.90 15.29 0.80
CA THR A 21 3.27 14.28 -0.07
C THR A 21 3.29 12.84 0.48
N VAL A 22 2.87 12.64 1.73
CA VAL A 22 2.75 11.28 2.29
C VAL A 22 1.57 10.62 1.61
N ASN A 23 1.85 9.73 0.65
CA ASN A 23 0.84 8.91 0.00
C ASN A 23 0.08 8.16 1.11
N PRO A 24 -1.25 8.38 1.26
CA PRO A 24 -2.03 7.83 2.38
C PRO A 24 -2.04 6.30 2.40
N ASN A 25 -1.70 5.67 1.27
CA ASN A 25 -1.65 4.22 1.15
C ASN A 25 -0.30 3.63 1.61
N VAL A 26 0.67 4.45 2.00
CA VAL A 26 1.99 3.97 2.43
C VAL A 26 2.05 3.87 3.95
N VAL A 27 2.21 2.65 4.46
CA VAL A 27 2.34 2.33 5.87
C VAL A 27 3.79 1.98 6.19
N THR A 28 4.38 2.65 7.19
CA THR A 28 5.71 2.32 7.70
C THR A 28 5.58 1.21 8.74
N LEU A 29 6.42 0.18 8.65
CA LEU A 29 6.41 -0.97 9.56
C LEU A 29 7.24 -0.68 10.81
N ASP A 30 6.69 -0.90 12.00
CA ASP A 30 7.46 -0.80 13.26
C ASP A 30 8.56 -1.87 13.35
N LYS A 31 8.34 -3.02 12.71
CA LYS A 31 9.29 -4.12 12.61
C LYS A 31 9.57 -4.40 11.13
N PRO A 32 10.75 -4.02 10.62
CA PRO A 32 11.04 -4.18 9.20
C PRO A 32 11.22 -5.64 8.81
N ILE A 33 10.78 -6.00 7.61
CA ILE A 33 10.86 -7.38 7.09
C ILE A 33 12.16 -7.54 6.31
N LYS A 34 12.99 -8.51 6.69
CA LYS A 34 14.21 -8.87 5.96
C LYS A 34 13.93 -9.99 4.97
N ARG A 35 14.03 -9.72 3.67
CA ARG A 35 13.83 -10.71 2.60
C ARG A 35 14.99 -10.69 1.60
N ALA A 36 15.71 -11.80 1.47
CA ALA A 36 16.75 -12.00 0.44
C ALA A 36 17.74 -10.81 0.27
N GLY A 37 18.21 -10.24 1.39
CA GLY A 37 19.14 -9.10 1.41
C GLY A 37 18.50 -7.72 1.34
N GLN A 38 17.18 -7.63 1.17
CA GLN A 38 16.43 -6.38 1.22
C GLN A 38 15.74 -6.20 2.58
N THR A 39 15.74 -4.96 3.07
CA THR A 39 14.97 -4.56 4.26
C THR A 39 13.76 -3.77 3.78
N ILE A 40 12.57 -4.26 4.11
CA ILE A 40 11.30 -3.65 3.74
C ILE A 40 10.80 -2.88 4.96
N ASP A 41 10.92 -1.55 4.91
CA ASP A 41 10.50 -0.64 6.00
C ASP A 41 9.11 -0.05 5.75
N LYS A 42 8.64 -0.04 4.50
CA LYS A 42 7.37 0.57 4.08
C LYS A 42 6.61 -0.36 3.15
N VAL A 43 5.30 -0.39 3.29
CA VAL A 43 4.37 -1.15 2.43
C VAL A 43 3.33 -0.19 1.87
N THR A 44 3.02 -0.32 0.58
CA THR A 44 1.96 0.44 -0.08
C THR A 44 0.73 -0.43 -0.24
N LEU A 45 -0.42 0.03 0.24
CA LEU A 45 -1.73 -0.60 0.04
C LEU A 45 -2.30 -0.21 -1.33
N ILE A 46 -3.00 -1.14 -1.95
CA ILE A 46 -3.72 -0.91 -3.19
C ILE A 46 -5.14 -1.44 -3.05
N GLU A 47 -6.10 -0.75 -3.64
CA GLU A 47 -7.43 -1.31 -3.88
C GLU A 47 -7.32 -2.30 -5.04
N PRO A 48 -7.65 -3.59 -4.85
CA PRO A 48 -7.55 -4.58 -5.92
C PRO A 48 -8.66 -4.36 -6.95
N ASN A 49 -8.27 -4.14 -8.21
CA ASN A 49 -9.21 -4.04 -9.33
C ASN A 49 -9.60 -5.43 -9.85
N ALA A 50 -10.59 -5.48 -10.73
CA ALA A 50 -10.97 -6.72 -11.42
C ALA A 50 -9.76 -7.34 -12.13
N GLY A 51 -9.48 -8.62 -11.84
CA GLY A 51 -8.37 -9.38 -12.42
C GLY A 51 -7.04 -9.30 -11.65
N THR A 52 -6.88 -8.41 -10.66
CA THR A 52 -5.65 -8.30 -9.86
C THR A 52 -5.32 -9.59 -9.10
N LEU A 53 -6.34 -10.30 -8.62
CA LEU A 53 -6.18 -11.57 -7.89
C LEU A 53 -6.09 -12.81 -8.80
N ARG A 54 -5.90 -12.62 -10.12
CA ARG A 54 -5.73 -13.71 -11.12
C ARG A 54 -6.79 -14.83 -11.04
N GLY A 55 -8.05 -14.44 -10.83
CA GLY A 55 -9.19 -15.38 -10.76
C GLY A 55 -9.41 -16.02 -9.38
N VAL A 56 -8.73 -15.52 -8.34
CA VAL A 56 -8.93 -15.95 -6.94
C VAL A 56 -9.85 -14.97 -6.20
N SER A 57 -10.68 -15.48 -5.29
CA SER A 57 -11.53 -14.65 -4.45
C SER A 57 -10.72 -13.94 -3.35
N LEU A 58 -11.11 -12.73 -2.98
CA LEU A 58 -10.45 -12.00 -1.88
C LEU A 58 -10.54 -12.77 -0.55
N ALA A 59 -11.67 -13.45 -0.31
CA ALA A 59 -11.88 -14.27 0.87
C ALA A 59 -10.84 -15.40 1.00
N ALA A 60 -10.52 -16.09 -0.11
CA ALA A 60 -9.53 -17.17 -0.12
C ALA A 60 -8.11 -16.66 0.22
N VAL A 61 -7.74 -15.48 -0.30
CA VAL A 61 -6.45 -14.84 0.05
C VAL A 61 -6.43 -14.41 1.51
N ALA A 62 -7.53 -13.85 2.04
CA ALA A 62 -7.65 -13.46 3.44
C ALA A 62 -7.58 -14.67 4.39
N GLN A 63 -8.14 -15.81 3.97
CA GLN A 63 -8.05 -17.07 4.70
C GLN A 63 -6.69 -17.77 4.55
N SER A 64 -5.76 -17.20 3.77
CA SER A 64 -4.42 -17.75 3.52
C SER A 64 -4.45 -19.16 2.91
N GLU A 65 -5.42 -19.42 2.01
CA GLU A 65 -5.49 -20.69 1.29
C GLU A 65 -4.25 -20.88 0.40
N VAL A 66 -3.62 -22.05 0.47
CA VAL A 66 -2.34 -22.32 -0.20
C VAL A 66 -2.45 -22.14 -1.73
N ASP A 67 -3.51 -22.66 -2.33
CA ASP A 67 -3.76 -22.58 -3.77
C ASP A 67 -3.99 -21.14 -4.25
N ALA A 68 -4.64 -20.32 -3.41
CA ALA A 68 -4.86 -18.91 -3.64
C ALA A 68 -3.54 -18.14 -3.61
N LEU A 69 -2.72 -18.37 -2.58
CA LEU A 69 -1.43 -17.70 -2.39
C LEU A 69 -0.46 -18.02 -3.53
N ILE A 70 -0.35 -19.28 -3.95
CA ILE A 70 0.52 -19.69 -5.06
C ILE A 70 0.16 -18.96 -6.36
N LYS A 71 -1.13 -18.72 -6.61
CA LYS A 71 -1.59 -18.02 -7.81
C LYS A 71 -1.27 -16.52 -7.80
N VAL A 72 -1.38 -15.86 -6.64
CA VAL A 72 -1.19 -14.40 -6.54
C VAL A 72 0.26 -13.98 -6.32
N LEU A 73 1.09 -14.86 -5.75
CA LEU A 73 2.50 -14.56 -5.54
C LEU A 73 3.29 -14.57 -6.87
N PRO A 74 4.19 -13.59 -7.10
CA PRO A 74 5.14 -13.65 -8.20
C PRO A 74 6.01 -14.91 -8.10
N ARG A 75 6.15 -15.64 -9.21
CA ARG A 75 7.01 -16.83 -9.30
C ARG A 75 8.48 -16.46 -9.15
#